data_AF-A0A1W1V3F8-F1
#
_entry.id   AF-A0A1W1V3F8-F1
#
_cell.length_a   1.000
_cell.length_b   1.000
_cell.length_c   1.000
_cell.angle_alpha   90.00
_cell.angle_beta   90.00
_cell.angle_gamma   90.00
#
_symmetry.space_group_name_H-M   'P 1'
#
loop_
_entity.id
_entity.type
_entity.pdbx_description
1 polymer ?
#
loop_
_entity_poly.entity_id
_entity_poly.type
_entity_poly.pdbx_seq_one_letter_code
_entity_poly.pdbx_strand_id
1 'polypeptide(L)'
;MDTIPIWLSSISFFFFGISYFTSQYLKDEFKRYGLEKFGPLTATLQIMGAVGLLVGLKIPLILSVASGGLAILMLLGFGVRIKIRDGFWLSLPSLLFALLNGYILYNSLQIT
;
A
#
# COMPACT_ATOMS: atom_id res chain seq x y z
N MET A 1 4.46 -20.69 -1.95
CA MET A 1 4.14 -19.26 -1.78
C MET A 1 4.44 -18.57 -3.09
N ASP A 2 3.43 -18.07 -3.79
CA ASP A 2 3.64 -17.42 -5.08
C ASP A 2 4.34 -16.08 -4.84
N THR A 3 5.53 -15.90 -5.41
CA THR A 3 6.34 -14.69 -5.23
C THR A 3 5.85 -13.52 -6.09
N ILE A 4 5.11 -13.83 -7.17
CA ILE A 4 4.52 -12.87 -8.11
C ILE A 4 3.75 -11.73 -7.40
N PRO A 5 2.76 -12.00 -6.51
CA PRO A 5 2.01 -10.94 -5.83
C PRO A 5 2.87 -10.05 -4.92
N ILE A 6 3.94 -10.61 -4.35
CA ILE A 6 4.89 -9.87 -3.49
C ILE A 6 5.70 -8.89 -4.33
N TRP A 7 6.25 -9.36 -5.46
CA TRP A 7 6.95 -8.51 -6.42
C TRP A 7 6.05 -7.42 -6.99
N LEU A 8 4.83 -7.78 -7.40
CA LEU A 8 3.86 -6.83 -7.93
C LEU A 8 3.51 -5.74 -6.91
N SER A 9 3.18 -6.12 -5.68
CA SER A 9 2.88 -5.17 -4.60
C SER A 9 4.08 -4.29 -4.27
N SER A 10 5.26 -4.89 -4.07
CA SER A 10 6.48 -4.16 -3.70
C SER A 10 6.84 -3.11 -4.74
N ILE A 11 6.91 -3.48 -6.03
CA ILE A 11 7.25 -2.56 -7.11
C ILE A 11 6.20 -1.43 -7.19
N SER A 12 4.91 -1.77 -7.14
CA SER A 12 3.82 -0.79 -7.24
C SER A 12 3.87 0.25 -6.12
N PHE A 13 4.03 -0.18 -4.86
CA PHE A 13 4.08 0.73 -3.72
C PHE A 13 5.38 1.53 -3.65
N PHE A 14 6.49 0.93 -4.09
CA PHE A 14 7.76 1.64 -4.16
C PHE A 14 7.69 2.80 -5.15
N PHE A 15 7.19 2.53 -6.38
CA PHE A 15 6.99 3.58 -7.38
C PHE A 15 5.97 4.63 -6.93
N PHE A 16 4.86 4.22 -6.32
CA PHE A 16 3.86 5.16 -5.82
C PHE A 16 4.44 6.08 -4.73
N GLY A 17 5.16 5.51 -3.77
CA GLY A 17 5.79 6.26 -2.69
C GLY A 17 6.82 7.28 -3.20
N ILE A 18 7.67 6.90 -4.17
CA ILE A 18 8.62 7.83 -4.81
C ILE A 18 7.89 8.89 -5.65
N SER A 19 6.86 8.49 -6.37
CA SER A 19 6.06 9.39 -7.21
C SER A 19 5.39 10.47 -6.37
N TYR A 20 5.02 10.20 -5.13
CA TYR A 20 4.47 11.22 -4.23
C TYR A 20 5.44 12.38 -3.97
N PHE A 21 6.74 12.10 -3.81
CA PHE A 21 7.74 13.14 -3.57
C PHE A 21 8.06 13.95 -4.84
N THR A 22 7.98 13.31 -5.99
CA THR A 22 8.38 13.89 -7.29
C THR A 22 7.24 14.60 -8.01
N SER A 23 6.01 14.09 -7.91
CA SER A 23 4.85 14.57 -8.66
C SER A 23 4.01 15.56 -7.84
N GLN A 24 3.80 16.74 -8.39
CA GLN A 24 2.93 17.76 -7.79
C GLN A 24 1.44 17.36 -7.85
N TYR A 25 1.05 16.60 -8.87
CA TYR A 25 -0.31 16.06 -9.01
C TYR A 25 -0.75 15.20 -7.82
N LEU A 26 0.13 14.30 -7.35
CA LEU A 26 -0.16 13.45 -6.19
C LEU A 26 -0.27 14.27 -4.90
N LYS A 27 0.53 15.32 -4.74
CA LYS A 27 0.43 16.23 -3.60
C LYS A 27 -0.90 16.98 -3.61
N ASP A 28 -1.35 17.42 -4.79
CA ASP A 28 -2.64 18.09 -4.97
C ASP A 28 -3.82 17.13 -4.71
N GLU A 29 -3.72 15.85 -5.10
CA GLU A 29 -4.69 14.82 -4.71
C GLU A 29 -4.76 14.66 -3.19
N PHE A 30 -3.63 14.53 -2.50
CA PHE A 30 -3.61 14.43 -1.04
C PHE A 30 -4.18 15.68 -0.36
N LYS A 31 -3.99 16.86 -0.96
CA LYS A 31 -4.62 18.10 -0.51
C LYS A 31 -6.14 18.08 -0.70
N ARG A 32 -6.63 17.64 -1.86
CA ARG A 32 -8.07 17.39 -2.10
C ARG A 32 -8.66 16.41 -1.09
N TYR A 33 -7.87 15.42 -0.67
CA TYR A 33 -8.27 14.41 0.29
C TYR A 33 -8.27 14.91 1.75
N GLY A 34 -7.78 16.12 2.01
CA GLY A 34 -7.60 16.67 3.36
C GLY A 34 -6.46 15.99 4.14
N LEU A 35 -5.56 15.30 3.44
CA LEU A 35 -4.46 14.50 3.99
C LEU A 35 -3.08 15.08 3.65
N GLU A 36 -2.99 16.36 3.27
CA GLU A 36 -1.73 17.03 2.91
C GLU A 36 -0.60 16.79 3.94
N LYS A 37 -0.94 16.83 5.23
CA LYS A 37 0.00 16.55 6.34
C LYS A 37 0.39 15.08 6.46
N PHE A 38 -0.49 14.16 6.07
CA PHE A 38 -0.28 12.73 6.17
C PHE A 38 0.36 12.13 4.92
N GLY A 39 0.32 12.82 3.77
CA GLY A 39 0.88 12.31 2.52
C GLY A 39 2.35 11.89 2.58
N PRO A 40 3.27 12.69 3.15
CA PRO A 40 4.67 12.27 3.33
C PRO A 40 4.80 11.01 4.21
N LEU A 41 3.97 10.90 5.25
CA LEU A 41 3.93 9.73 6.13
C LEU A 41 3.40 8.50 5.39
N THR A 42 2.32 8.65 4.62
CA THR A 42 1.76 7.59 3.76
C THR A 42 2.76 7.10 2.72
N ALA A 43 3.48 8.02 2.05
CA ALA A 43 4.49 7.67 1.06
C ALA A 43 5.69 6.94 1.70
N THR A 44 6.16 7.41 2.86
CA THR A 44 7.27 6.78 3.58
C THR A 44 6.90 5.37 4.05
N LEU A 45 5.69 5.19 4.59
CA LEU A 45 5.19 3.88 5.00
C LEU A 45 5.01 2.92 3.81
N GLN A 46 4.59 3.42 2.64
CA GLN A 46 4.52 2.59 1.42
C GLN A 46 5.90 2.12 0.96
N ILE A 47 6.90 3.01 0.97
CA ILE A 47 8.29 2.63 0.65
C ILE A 47 8.81 1.61 1.67
N MET A 48 8.59 1.86 2.96
CA MET A 48 9.02 0.96 4.04
C MET A 48 8.33 -0.41 3.92
N GLY A 49 7.03 -0.44 3.63
CA GLY A 49 6.27 -1.66 3.39
C GLY A 49 6.76 -2.39 2.14
N ALA A 50 7.04 -1.68 1.04
CA ALA A 50 7.58 -2.28 -0.18
C ALA A 50 8.94 -2.95 0.03
N VAL A 51 9.84 -2.29 0.76
CA VAL A 51 11.13 -2.85 1.16
C VAL A 51 10.92 -4.02 2.12
N GLY A 52 9.99 -3.90 3.07
CA GLY A 52 9.61 -4.95 4.00
C GLY A 52 9.08 -6.20 3.31
N LEU A 53 8.30 -6.06 2.23
CA LEU A 53 7.85 -7.19 1.40
C LEU A 53 9.04 -7.92 0.74
N LEU A 54 10.05 -7.20 0.25
CA LEU A 54 11.25 -7.81 -0.36
C LEU A 54 12.11 -8.53 0.68
N VAL A 55 12.35 -7.90 1.84
CA VAL A 55 13.10 -8.53 2.94
C VAL A 55 12.31 -9.72 3.51
N GLY A 56 10.99 -9.59 3.55
CA GLY A 56 10.05 -10.61 4.00
C GLY A 56 10.10 -11.91 3.20
N LEU A 57 10.57 -11.87 1.94
CA LEU A 57 10.82 -13.10 1.16
C LEU A 57 11.78 -14.08 1.85
N LYS A 58 12.68 -13.58 2.72
CA LYS A 58 13.58 -14.42 3.53
C LYS A 58 13.10 -14.62 4.96
N ILE A 59 12.24 -13.74 5.47
CA ILE A 59 11.81 -13.72 6.87
C ILE A 59 10.26 -13.59 6.92
N PRO A 60 9.53 -14.70 7.12
CA PRO A 60 8.06 -14.72 7.13
C PRO A 60 7.41 -13.74 8.11
N LEU A 61 8.05 -13.50 9.26
CA LEU A 61 7.56 -12.52 10.23
C LEU A 61 7.50 -11.10 9.65
N ILE A 62 8.56 -10.67 8.96
CA ILE A 62 8.63 -9.35 8.32
C ILE A 62 7.63 -9.26 7.19
N LEU A 63 7.45 -10.33 6.42
CA LEU A 63 6.47 -10.39 5.34
C LEU A 63 5.04 -10.18 5.85
N SER A 64 4.70 -10.80 6.98
CA SER A 64 3.41 -10.62 7.66
C SER A 64 3.21 -9.18 8.11
N VAL A 65 4.19 -8.59 8.81
CA VAL A 65 4.10 -7.20 9.27
C VAL A 65 4.01 -6.21 8.10
N ALA A 66 4.79 -6.41 7.04
CA ALA A 66 4.83 -5.52 5.88
C ALA A 66 3.52 -5.57 5.06
N SER A 67 3.04 -6.78 4.76
CA SER A 67 1.77 -6.98 4.04
C SER A 67 0.56 -6.52 4.86
N GLY A 68 0.53 -6.79 6.17
CA GLY A 68 -0.51 -6.29 7.06
C GLY A 68 -0.52 -4.75 7.15
N GLY A 69 0.65 -4.14 7.29
CA GLY A 69 0.81 -2.69 7.30
C GLY A 69 0.33 -2.05 5.99
N LEU A 70 0.74 -2.59 4.85
CA LEU A 70 0.31 -2.11 3.52
C LEU A 70 -1.18 -2.31 3.29
N ALA A 71 -1.76 -3.44 3.72
CA ALA A 71 -3.20 -3.71 3.62
C ALA A 71 -4.00 -2.66 4.40
N ILE A 72 -3.63 -2.38 5.65
CA ILE A 72 -4.28 -1.35 6.47
C ILE A 72 -4.17 0.02 5.79
N LEU A 73 -2.98 0.36 5.28
CA LEU A 73 -2.71 1.64 4.65
C LEU A 73 -3.53 1.84 3.38
N MET A 74 -3.72 0.79 2.58
CA MET A 74 -4.61 0.80 1.41
C MET A 74 -6.10 0.87 1.79
N LEU A 75 -6.53 0.22 2.87
CA LEU A 75 -7.89 0.33 3.38
C LEU A 75 -8.20 1.74 3.87
N LEU A 76 -7.27 2.39 4.57
CA LEU A 76 -7.40 3.79 4.98
C LEU A 76 -7.51 4.71 3.76
N GLY A 77 -6.65 4.52 2.75
CA GLY A 77 -6.73 5.26 1.48
C GLY A 77 -8.06 5.06 0.75
N PHE A 78 -8.58 3.83 0.73
CA PHE A 78 -9.89 3.50 0.17
C PHE A 78 -11.03 4.21 0.92
N GLY A 79 -11.02 4.18 2.26
CA GLY A 79 -12.03 4.87 3.08
C GLY A 79 -12.06 6.38 2.85
N VAL A 80 -10.89 6.99 2.67
CA VAL A 80 -10.77 8.41 2.31
C VAL A 80 -11.37 8.67 0.92
N ARG A 81 -11.06 7.83 -0.08
CA ARG A 81 -11.62 7.93 -1.44
C ARG A 81 -13.15 7.80 -1.46
N ILE A 82 -13.72 6.95 -0.59
CA ILE A 82 -15.18 6.87 -0.41
C ILE A 82 -15.72 8.18 0.19
N LYS A 83 -15.07 8.71 1.23
CA LYS A 83 -15.51 9.92 1.94
C LYS A 83 -15.61 11.13 1.01
N ILE A 84 -14.64 11.29 0.11
CA ILE A 84 -14.60 12.38 -0.88
C ILE A 84 -15.47 12.12 -2.12
N ARG A 85 -16.16 10.97 -2.19
CA ARG A 85 -17.00 10.54 -3.32
C ARG A 85 -16.26 10.56 -4.67
N ASP A 86 -14.98 10.18 -4.70
CA ASP A 86 -14.13 10.17 -5.92
C ASP A 86 -14.58 9.15 -6.99
N GLY A 87 -15.71 8.46 -6.76
CA GLY A 87 -16.24 7.40 -7.60
C GLY A 87 -15.69 6.03 -7.19
N PHE A 88 -16.58 5.02 -7.15
CA PHE A 88 -16.23 3.64 -6.79
C PHE A 88 -15.15 3.05 -7.71
N TRP A 89 -15.13 3.47 -8.98
CA TRP A 89 -14.15 3.00 -9.97
C TRP A 89 -12.73 3.51 -9.71
N LEU A 90 -12.56 4.73 -9.22
CA LEU A 90 -11.23 5.27 -8.86
C LEU A 90 -10.69 4.70 -7.54
N SER A 91 -11.56 4.19 -6.68
CA SER A 91 -11.16 3.56 -5.41
C SER A 91 -10.95 2.04 -5.52
N LEU A 92 -11.41 1.43 -6.62
CA LEU A 92 -11.20 0.01 -6.92
C LEU A 92 -9.73 -0.43 -6.83
N PRO A 93 -8.74 0.30 -7.38
CA PRO A 93 -7.33 -0.10 -7.30
C PRO A 93 -6.86 -0.24 -5.85
N SER A 94 -7.18 0.72 -4.99
CA SER A 94 -6.83 0.65 -3.56
C SER A 94 -7.47 -0.55 -2.85
N LEU A 95 -8.72 -0.90 -3.20
CA LEU A 95 -9.38 -2.08 -2.64
C LEU A 95 -8.70 -3.38 -3.11
N LEU A 96 -8.37 -3.48 -4.41
CA LEU A 96 -7.69 -4.65 -4.98
C LEU A 96 -6.30 -4.84 -4.34
N PHE A 97 -5.54 -3.77 -4.16
CA PHE A 97 -4.25 -3.84 -3.48
C PHE A 97 -4.39 -4.18 -1.99
N ALA A 98 -5.43 -3.70 -1.30
CA ALA A 98 -5.71 -4.12 0.07
C ALA A 98 -5.98 -5.64 0.16
N LEU A 99 -6.79 -6.19 -0.74
CA LEU A 99 -7.06 -7.63 -0.82
C LEU A 99 -5.80 -8.42 -1.19
N LEU A 100 -5.00 -7.93 -2.14
CA LEU A 100 -3.75 -8.56 -2.55
C LEU A 100 -2.76 -8.67 -1.37
N ASN A 101 -2.61 -7.59 -0.59
CA ASN A 101 -1.74 -7.61 0.59
C ASN A 101 -2.34 -8.44 1.73
N GLY A 102 -3.66 -8.46 1.87
CA GLY A 102 -4.34 -9.38 2.79
C GLY A 102 -4.12 -10.86 2.43
N TYR A 103 -4.09 -11.19 1.14
CA TYR A 103 -3.76 -12.54 0.66
C TYR A 103 -2.29 -12.92 0.95
N ILE A 104 -1.35 -11.99 0.75
CA ILE A 104 0.06 -12.19 1.11
C ILE A 104 0.19 -12.43 2.62
N LEU A 105 -0.51 -11.63 3.44
CA LEU A 105 -0.53 -11.77 4.90
C LEU A 105 -1.05 -13.15 5.32
N TYR A 106 -2.20 -13.58 4.78
CA TYR A 106 -2.80 -14.87 5.12
C TYR A 106 -1.83 -16.03 4.82
N ASN A 107 -1.23 -16.04 3.62
CA ASN A 107 -0.25 -17.04 3.26
C ASN A 107 1.00 -16.99 4.15
N SER A 108 1.44 -15.80 4.55
CA SER A 108 2.62 -15.61 5.40
C SER A 108 2.41 -16.14 6.82
N LEU A 109 1.20 -15.98 7.36
CA LEU A 109 0.81 -16.52 8.66
C LEU A 109 0.64 -18.04 8.64
N GLN A 110 0.22 -18.63 7.52
CA GLN A 110 0.11 -20.08 7.39
C GLN A 110 1.48 -20.79 7.34
N ILE A 111 2.54 -20.07 6.95
CA ILE A 111 3.91 -20.58 6.82
C ILE A 111 4.72 -20.39 8.12
N THR A 112 4.26 -19.51 9.02
CA THR A 112 4.90 -19.24 10.32
C THR A 112 4.39 -20.21 11.37
#